data_AF-A0AA46NM12-F1
#
_entry.id   AF-A0AA46NM12-F1
#
_cell.length_a   1.000
_cell.length_b   1.000
_cell.length_c   1.000
_cell.angle_alpha   90.00
_cell.angle_beta   90.00
_cell.angle_gamma   90.00
#
_symmetry.space_group_name_H-M   'P 1'
#
loop_
_entity.id
_entity.type
_entity.pdbx_description
1 polymer ?
#
loop_
_entity_poly.entity_id
_entity_poly.type
_entity_poly.pdbx_seq_one_letter_code
_entity_poly.pdbx_strand_id
1 'polypeptide(L)'
;MRILKYFILSALAFLSLNANSSCYDIYKTEAKVDTKIDKAIFVLIDETTFFNNSLQEQILKNSIKHIEAGNYIYIAKFSAFIGNHYNEKVFEFKLDKPLDDKQRYNERKDSLKKIDKCLKDQVGFAKVQTVENIKKSFLKPDEEIAKSDIFYALDDFGKNVISKIEADEKIVILASDLLENSTISSFYSKGATRLIDTKKEIQIVEKNSLFSDFGGASLYVVGTGIITGKNSTTYRDPKILMSLKNFWEEYFSKSNANLVELGQPALKNDIK
;
A
#
# COMPACT_ATOMS: atom_id res chain seq x y z
N MET A 1 46.08 32.67 2.22
CA MET A 1 44.68 33.14 2.08
C MET A 1 44.22 32.96 0.64
N ARG A 2 43.34 31.98 0.36
CA ARG A 2 42.36 31.92 -0.77
C ARG A 2 42.05 30.47 -1.14
N ILE A 3 41.22 29.79 -0.34
CA ILE A 3 40.41 28.66 -0.82
C ILE A 3 39.10 28.70 -0.04
N LEU A 4 38.13 29.50 -0.51
CA LEU A 4 36.73 29.37 -0.09
C LEU A 4 35.85 30.15 -1.05
N LYS A 5 35.49 29.57 -2.21
CA LYS A 5 34.49 30.19 -3.09
C LYS A 5 33.91 29.26 -4.17
N TYR A 6 33.71 27.97 -3.90
CA TYR A 6 32.92 27.11 -4.80
C TYR A 6 32.21 25.99 -4.02
N PHE A 7 31.26 26.34 -3.17
CA PHE A 7 30.36 25.34 -2.57
C PHE A 7 28.99 25.92 -2.21
N ILE A 8 28.42 26.78 -3.06
CA ILE A 8 27.02 27.20 -2.93
C ILE A 8 26.46 27.39 -4.34
N LEU A 9 26.13 26.30 -5.04
CA LEU A 9 25.19 26.33 -6.18
C LEU A 9 24.74 24.91 -6.57
N SER A 10 24.09 24.17 -5.67
CA SER A 10 23.36 22.94 -6.04
C SER A 10 22.20 22.57 -5.09
N ALA A 11 21.92 23.36 -4.04
CA ALA A 11 20.91 23.01 -3.04
C ALA A 11 19.49 23.54 -3.34
N LEU A 12 19.27 24.27 -4.44
CA LEU A 12 18.01 24.97 -4.72
C LEU A 12 17.00 24.20 -5.60
N ALA A 13 17.34 23.00 -6.09
CA ALA A 13 16.43 22.24 -6.97
C ALA A 13 15.54 21.22 -6.23
N PHE A 14 15.80 20.92 -4.95
CA PHE A 14 15.02 19.95 -4.17
C PHE A 14 13.92 20.57 -3.30
N LEU A 15 13.83 21.90 -3.23
CA LEU A 15 12.97 22.62 -2.28
C LEU A 15 11.56 22.96 -2.79
N SER A 16 11.14 22.48 -3.97
CA SER A 16 9.83 22.86 -4.55
C SER A 16 8.86 21.70 -4.78
N LEU A 17 9.26 20.46 -4.54
CA LEU A 17 8.34 19.32 -4.51
C LEU A 17 7.83 19.13 -3.09
N ASN A 18 6.98 20.06 -2.64
CA ASN A 18 6.07 19.72 -1.55
C ASN A 18 5.10 18.66 -2.09
N ALA A 19 4.74 17.69 -1.26
CA ALA A 19 3.95 16.52 -1.65
C ALA A 19 2.58 16.82 -2.34
N ASN A 20 2.15 18.09 -2.32
CA ASN A 20 0.82 18.53 -2.73
C ASN A 20 0.79 19.57 -3.87
N SER A 21 1.92 20.00 -4.43
CA SER A 21 1.91 20.99 -5.51
C SER A 21 2.11 20.35 -6.87
N SER A 22 1.11 20.48 -7.75
CA SER A 22 1.21 20.03 -9.14
C SER A 22 2.34 20.76 -9.86
N CYS A 23 3.07 20.07 -10.74
CA CYS A 23 4.08 20.67 -11.62
C CYS A 23 3.51 21.82 -12.44
N TYR A 24 2.22 21.74 -12.77
CA TYR A 24 1.50 22.75 -13.53
C TYR A 24 1.21 24.01 -12.72
N ASP A 25 0.88 23.85 -11.44
CA ASP A 25 0.69 24.98 -10.52
C ASP A 25 2.01 25.69 -10.23
N ILE A 26 3.09 24.92 -10.03
CA ILE A 26 4.44 25.46 -9.75
C ILE A 26 4.90 26.37 -10.90
N TYR A 27 4.67 25.95 -12.15
CA TYR A 27 5.09 26.71 -13.33
C TYR A 27 3.98 27.59 -13.94
N LYS A 28 2.80 27.65 -13.31
CA LYS A 28 1.67 28.50 -13.69
C LYS A 28 1.30 28.37 -15.17
N THR A 29 1.15 27.14 -15.65
CA THR A 29 0.62 26.91 -17.01
C THR A 29 -0.88 27.23 -17.06
N GLU A 30 -1.37 27.62 -18.24
CA GLU A 30 -2.80 27.73 -18.53
C GLU A 30 -3.38 26.42 -19.10
N ALA A 31 -2.53 25.40 -19.33
CA ALA A 31 -2.95 24.12 -19.87
C ALA A 31 -3.90 23.41 -18.89
N LYS A 32 -5.09 23.05 -19.38
CA LYS A 32 -6.07 22.25 -18.63
C LYS A 32 -5.69 20.78 -18.69
N VAL A 33 -4.91 20.34 -17.71
CA VAL A 33 -4.39 18.96 -17.68
C VAL A 33 -5.48 18.00 -17.21
N ASP A 34 -5.49 16.81 -17.79
CA ASP A 34 -6.30 15.71 -17.27
C ASP A 34 -5.82 15.34 -15.86
N THR A 35 -6.76 15.32 -14.91
CA THR A 35 -6.48 15.00 -13.51
C THR A 35 -7.00 13.63 -13.11
N LYS A 36 -7.62 12.88 -14.02
CA LYS A 36 -8.06 11.51 -13.78
C LYS A 36 -6.86 10.62 -13.50
N ILE A 37 -6.97 9.71 -12.54
CA ILE A 37 -5.92 8.76 -12.19
C ILE A 37 -5.99 7.56 -13.12
N ASP A 38 -4.85 7.17 -13.70
CA ASP A 38 -4.78 5.98 -14.55
C ASP A 38 -4.77 4.72 -13.67
N LYS A 39 -3.79 4.60 -12.77
CA LYS A 39 -3.68 3.51 -11.81
C LYS A 39 -3.54 4.02 -10.39
N ALA A 40 -4.38 3.56 -9.48
CA ALA A 40 -4.29 3.81 -8.05
C ALA A 40 -3.73 2.58 -7.33
N ILE A 41 -2.61 2.75 -6.64
CA ILE A 41 -1.90 1.70 -5.92
C ILE A 41 -2.01 1.96 -4.43
N PHE A 42 -2.54 0.99 -3.70
CA PHE A 42 -2.69 1.02 -2.25
C PHE A 42 -1.79 -0.06 -1.65
N VAL A 43 -0.86 0.33 -0.78
CA VAL A 43 0.01 -0.57 -0.05
C VAL A 43 -0.41 -0.53 1.41
N LEU A 44 -1.01 -1.62 1.90
CA LEU A 44 -1.48 -1.74 3.27
C LEU A 44 -0.59 -2.73 4.01
N ILE A 45 0.04 -2.28 5.10
CA ILE A 45 1.03 -3.07 5.84
C ILE A 45 0.53 -3.37 7.24
N ASP A 46 0.33 -4.65 7.52
CA ASP A 46 0.09 -5.14 8.86
C ASP A 46 1.40 -5.07 9.66
N GLU A 47 1.51 -4.09 10.55
CA GLU A 47 2.70 -3.89 11.37
C GLU A 47 2.83 -4.92 12.50
N THR A 48 1.91 -5.88 12.61
CA THR A 48 2.02 -7.02 13.55
C THR A 48 2.70 -8.23 12.91
N THR A 49 2.82 -8.23 11.58
CA THR A 49 3.43 -9.32 10.83
C THR A 49 4.93 -9.07 10.63
N PHE A 50 5.76 -10.05 11.01
CA PHE A 50 7.18 -10.05 10.68
C PHE A 50 7.40 -10.59 9.27
N PHE A 51 7.89 -9.72 8.38
CA PHE A 51 8.29 -10.07 7.01
C PHE A 51 9.80 -10.25 6.94
N ASN A 52 10.25 -11.40 6.44
CA ASN A 52 11.68 -11.58 6.14
C ASN A 52 12.12 -10.69 4.96
N ASN A 53 13.44 -10.55 4.77
CA ASN A 53 14.00 -9.66 3.74
C ASN A 53 13.45 -9.93 2.32
N SER A 54 13.25 -11.20 1.95
CA SER A 54 12.74 -11.56 0.62
C SER A 54 11.30 -11.08 0.41
N LEU A 55 10.45 -11.20 1.43
CA LEU A 55 9.07 -10.70 1.38
C LEU A 55 9.03 -9.16 1.38
N GLN A 56 9.86 -8.52 2.20
CA GLN A 56 9.99 -7.05 2.19
C GLN A 56 10.42 -6.53 0.81
N GLU A 57 11.41 -7.17 0.19
CA GLU A 57 11.86 -6.85 -1.17
C GLU A 57 10.75 -7.07 -2.21
N GLN A 58 9.97 -8.14 -2.09
CA GLN A 58 8.83 -8.39 -2.97
C GLN A 58 7.76 -7.29 -2.84
N ILE A 59 7.43 -6.87 -1.63
CA ILE A 59 6.47 -5.77 -1.37
C ILE A 59 7.00 -4.47 -1.99
N LEU A 60 8.27 -4.14 -1.74
CA LEU A 60 8.92 -2.94 -2.27
C LEU A 60 8.95 -2.93 -3.80
N LYS A 61 9.42 -4.02 -4.43
CA LYS A 61 9.51 -4.15 -5.90
C LYS A 61 8.14 -3.98 -6.54
N ASN A 62 7.11 -4.64 -5.99
CA ASN A 62 5.75 -4.55 -6.52
C ASN A 62 5.11 -3.18 -6.29
N SER A 63 5.50 -2.44 -5.24
CA SER A 63 4.99 -1.10 -4.99
C SER A 63 5.60 -0.07 -5.94
N ILE A 64 6.93 -0.07 -6.11
CA ILE A 64 7.62 0.99 -6.88
C ILE A 64 7.50 0.86 -8.39
N LYS A 65 7.21 -0.34 -8.91
CA LYS A 65 7.13 -0.59 -10.35
C LYS A 65 5.96 0.12 -11.03
N HIS A 66 4.92 0.47 -10.26
CA HIS A 66 3.75 1.17 -10.75
C HIS A 66 3.81 2.69 -10.52
N ILE A 67 4.93 3.22 -9.99
CA ILE A 67 5.09 4.65 -9.79
C ILE A 67 5.54 5.29 -11.11
N GLU A 68 4.55 5.84 -11.80
CA GLU A 68 4.65 6.46 -13.12
C GLU A 68 3.72 7.69 -13.18
N ALA A 69 3.92 8.56 -14.17
CA ALA A 69 3.10 9.75 -14.36
C ALA A 69 1.62 9.37 -14.54
N GLY A 70 0.71 10.14 -13.95
CA GLY A 70 -0.74 9.86 -13.98
C GLY A 70 -1.23 8.83 -12.95
N ASN A 71 -0.32 8.12 -12.27
CA ASN A 71 -0.68 7.17 -11.23
C ASN A 71 -0.79 7.82 -9.85
N TYR A 72 -1.37 7.08 -8.92
CA TYR A 72 -1.56 7.45 -7.53
C TYR A 72 -1.00 6.36 -6.62
N ILE A 73 -0.27 6.74 -5.57
CA ILE A 73 0.25 5.82 -4.56
C ILE A 73 -0.25 6.24 -3.18
N TYR A 74 -0.77 5.28 -2.44
CA TYR A 74 -1.18 5.41 -1.06
C TYR A 74 -0.55 4.29 -0.24
N ILE A 75 0.09 4.64 0.87
CA ILE A 75 0.76 3.71 1.76
C ILE A 75 0.23 3.93 3.15
N ALA A 76 -0.24 2.85 3.76
CA ALA A 76 -0.70 2.86 5.13
C ALA A 76 -0.22 1.62 5.87
N LYS A 77 -0.19 1.74 7.19
CA LYS A 77 0.06 0.63 8.09
C LYS A 77 -1.08 0.49 9.10
N PHE A 78 -1.25 -0.70 9.65
CA PHE A 78 -2.30 -1.02 10.61
C PHE A 78 -1.93 -2.17 11.53
N SER A 79 -2.65 -2.26 12.65
CA SER A 79 -2.41 -3.18 13.76
C SER A 79 -3.71 -3.42 14.54
N ALA A 80 -3.63 -3.82 15.81
CA ALA A 80 -4.68 -3.53 16.78
C ALA A 80 -4.58 -2.10 17.34
N PHE A 81 -5.72 -1.49 17.68
CA PHE A 81 -5.81 -0.17 18.33
C PHE A 81 -5.24 -0.19 19.75
N ILE A 82 -3.91 -0.23 19.89
CA ILE A 82 -3.20 -0.36 21.17
C ILE A 82 -2.04 0.63 21.22
N GLY A 83 -2.07 1.54 22.21
CA GLY A 83 -1.01 2.55 22.38
C GLY A 83 -0.94 3.48 21.17
N ASN A 84 0.22 3.53 20.50
CA ASN A 84 0.46 4.32 19.28
C ASN A 84 0.30 3.50 17.99
N HIS A 85 -0.28 2.31 18.09
CA HIS A 85 -0.52 1.40 16.96
C HIS A 85 -2.00 1.52 16.55
N TYR A 86 -2.25 1.99 15.33
CA TYR A 86 -3.58 2.21 14.74
C TYR A 86 -3.47 2.34 13.22
N ASN A 87 -4.61 2.40 12.51
CA ASN A 87 -4.63 2.67 11.07
C ASN A 87 -4.00 4.03 10.77
N GLU A 88 -2.86 4.03 10.09
CA GLU A 88 -2.10 5.26 9.80
C GLU A 88 -1.76 5.35 8.32
N LYS A 89 -2.12 6.48 7.70
CA LYS A 89 -1.59 6.88 6.40
C LYS A 89 -0.17 7.40 6.56
N VAL A 90 0.81 6.69 6.02
CA VAL A 90 2.23 7.07 6.14
C VAL A 90 2.74 7.83 4.91
N PHE A 91 2.14 7.60 3.74
CA PHE A 91 2.49 8.33 2.52
C PHE A 91 1.32 8.33 1.52
N GLU A 92 1.18 9.43 0.80
CA GLU A 92 0.21 9.58 -0.27
C GLU A 92 0.80 10.54 -1.30
N PHE A 93 0.68 10.18 -2.58
CA PHE A 93 1.15 11.03 -3.66
C PHE A 93 0.39 10.76 -4.96
N LYS A 94 -0.05 11.84 -5.61
CA LYS A 94 -0.66 11.81 -6.94
C LYS A 94 0.35 12.34 -7.95
N LEU A 95 0.75 11.52 -8.92
CA LEU A 95 1.68 11.92 -9.96
C LEU A 95 0.92 12.62 -11.09
N ASP A 96 1.39 13.81 -11.48
CA ASP A 96 0.78 14.56 -12.56
C ASP A 96 0.90 13.81 -13.90
N LYS A 97 -0.10 13.96 -14.76
CA LYS A 97 -0.05 13.46 -16.15
C LYS A 97 0.80 14.37 -17.02
N PRO A 98 1.51 13.85 -18.03
CA PRO A 98 2.13 14.70 -19.04
C PRO A 98 1.07 15.41 -19.89
N LEU A 99 1.41 16.61 -20.37
CA LEU A 99 0.61 17.31 -21.37
C LEU A 99 0.48 16.47 -22.65
N ASP A 100 -0.69 16.49 -23.28
CA ASP A 100 -0.91 15.90 -24.60
C ASP A 100 -0.21 16.70 -25.71
N ASP A 101 -0.08 16.14 -26.92
CA ASP A 101 0.65 16.79 -28.03
C ASP A 101 0.13 18.19 -28.38
N LYS A 102 -1.17 18.41 -28.28
CA LYS A 102 -1.79 19.71 -28.58
C LYS A 102 -1.48 20.72 -27.48
N GLN A 103 -1.54 20.32 -26.22
CA GLN A 103 -1.15 21.14 -25.08
C GLN A 103 0.34 21.49 -25.14
N ARG A 104 1.19 20.49 -25.42
CA ARG A 104 2.64 20.68 -25.58
C ARG A 104 2.99 21.66 -26.70
N TYR A 105 2.27 21.62 -27.82
CA TYR A 105 2.47 22.56 -28.93
C TYR A 105 2.17 24.02 -28.55
N ASN A 106 1.16 24.22 -27.71
CA ASN A 106 0.73 25.55 -27.27
C ASN A 106 1.50 26.06 -26.05
N GLU A 107 2.24 25.19 -25.36
CA GLU A 107 3.05 25.54 -24.20
C GLU A 107 4.38 26.19 -24.62
N ARG A 108 4.84 27.17 -23.83
CA ARG A 108 6.13 27.81 -24.12
C ARG A 108 7.26 26.80 -23.91
N LYS A 109 8.21 26.76 -24.85
CA LYS A 109 9.32 25.78 -24.83
C LYS A 109 10.14 25.78 -23.54
N ASP A 110 10.34 26.94 -22.93
CA ASP A 110 11.07 27.07 -21.66
C ASP A 110 10.27 26.53 -20.47
N SER A 111 8.95 26.72 -20.49
CA SER A 111 8.00 26.22 -19.50
C SER A 111 7.84 24.70 -19.63
N LEU A 112 7.70 24.20 -20.86
CA LEU A 112 7.62 22.76 -21.17
C LEU A 112 8.82 21.98 -20.63
N LYS A 113 10.05 22.49 -20.82
CA LYS A 113 11.27 21.84 -20.29
C LYS A 113 11.26 21.74 -18.76
N LYS A 114 10.71 22.74 -18.07
CA LYS A 114 10.62 22.75 -16.60
C LYS A 114 9.55 21.79 -16.10
N ILE A 115 8.40 21.77 -16.77
CA ILE A 115 7.31 20.80 -16.51
C ILE A 115 7.83 19.38 -16.69
N ASP A 116 8.42 19.05 -17.84
CA ASP A 116 8.94 17.71 -18.12
C ASP A 116 9.98 17.26 -17.07
N LYS A 117 10.85 18.20 -16.64
CA LYS A 117 11.79 17.94 -15.54
C LYS A 117 11.06 17.67 -14.22
N CYS A 118 10.07 18.48 -13.86
CA CYS A 118 9.32 18.32 -12.63
C CYS A 118 8.55 16.99 -12.59
N LEU A 119 7.90 16.59 -13.69
CA LEU A 119 7.23 15.29 -13.79
C LEU A 119 8.20 14.13 -13.54
N LYS A 120 9.40 14.20 -14.13
CA LYS A 120 10.46 13.21 -13.89
C LYS A 120 10.93 13.21 -12.43
N ASP A 121 11.10 14.40 -11.85
CA ASP A 121 11.52 14.54 -10.45
C ASP A 121 10.43 14.03 -9.48
N GLN A 122 9.14 14.22 -9.79
CA GLN A 122 8.00 13.65 -9.03
C GLN A 122 8.07 12.12 -8.97
N VAL A 123 8.32 11.46 -10.11
CA VAL A 123 8.47 9.99 -10.15
C VAL A 123 9.63 9.54 -9.27
N GLY A 124 10.78 10.22 -9.36
CA GLY A 124 11.95 9.91 -8.52
C GLY A 124 11.66 10.10 -7.04
N PHE A 125 11.03 11.22 -6.67
CA PHE A 125 10.62 11.53 -5.30
C PHE A 125 9.66 10.48 -4.75
N ALA A 126 8.59 10.17 -5.48
CA ALA A 126 7.58 9.21 -5.05
C ALA A 126 8.17 7.80 -4.86
N LYS A 127 9.11 7.38 -5.72
CA LYS A 127 9.83 6.10 -5.54
C LYS A 127 10.66 6.07 -4.26
N VAL A 128 11.44 7.12 -3.99
CA VAL A 128 12.26 7.21 -2.76
C VAL A 128 11.37 7.20 -1.52
N GLN A 129 10.33 8.04 -1.50
CA GLN A 129 9.41 8.11 -0.38
C GLN A 129 8.63 6.82 -0.17
N THR A 130 8.24 6.13 -1.25
CA THR A 130 7.59 4.82 -1.15
C THR A 130 8.50 3.80 -0.47
N VAL A 131 9.78 3.72 -0.88
CA VAL A 131 10.74 2.79 -0.27
C VAL A 131 10.96 3.11 1.20
N GLU A 132 11.14 4.38 1.54
CA GLU A 132 11.38 4.81 2.92
C GLU A 132 10.19 4.52 3.83
N ASN A 133 8.97 4.86 3.39
CA ASN A 133 7.76 4.71 4.21
C ASN A 133 7.34 3.25 4.35
N ILE A 134 7.48 2.41 3.30
CA ILE A 134 7.25 0.97 3.42
C ILE A 134 8.23 0.35 4.43
N LYS A 135 9.53 0.64 4.32
CA LYS A 135 10.53 0.10 5.25
C LYS A 135 10.28 0.49 6.70
N LYS A 136 9.85 1.73 6.94
CA LYS A 136 9.51 2.23 8.28
C LYS A 136 8.22 1.62 8.85
N SER A 137 7.37 1.03 8.00
CA SER A 137 6.08 0.44 8.38
C SER A 137 6.18 -1.03 8.77
N PHE A 138 7.31 -1.70 8.52
CA PHE A 138 7.50 -3.08 8.94
C PHE A 138 7.77 -3.16 10.45
N LEU A 139 7.27 -4.24 11.07
CA LEU A 139 7.58 -4.58 12.45
C LEU A 139 9.10 -4.72 12.64
N LYS A 140 9.64 -4.08 13.68
CA LYS A 140 11.06 -4.26 14.01
C LYS A 140 11.29 -5.62 14.68
N PRO A 141 12.48 -6.25 14.51
CA PRO A 141 12.72 -7.60 15.03
C PRO A 141 12.59 -7.77 16.55
N ASP A 142 12.69 -6.69 17.32
CA ASP A 142 12.61 -6.64 18.78
C ASP A 142 11.24 -6.16 19.31
N GLU A 143 10.33 -5.79 18.41
CA GLU A 143 8.97 -5.36 18.75
C GLU A 143 7.99 -6.54 18.65
N GLU A 144 7.03 -6.61 19.57
CA GLU A 144 5.95 -7.60 19.55
C GLU A 144 4.62 -6.89 19.75
N ILE A 145 3.70 -7.04 18.79
CA ILE A 145 2.34 -6.50 18.86
C ILE A 145 1.38 -7.68 18.96
N ALA A 146 0.79 -7.87 20.15
CA ALA A 146 0.09 -9.10 20.50
C ALA A 146 -1.29 -9.30 19.81
N LYS A 147 -1.83 -8.25 19.18
CA LYS A 147 -3.20 -8.20 18.64
C LYS A 147 -3.18 -7.58 17.25
N SER A 148 -4.05 -8.06 16.37
CA SER A 148 -4.23 -7.53 15.01
C SER A 148 -5.72 -7.44 14.69
N ASP A 149 -6.22 -6.21 14.50
CA ASP A 149 -7.62 -5.91 14.20
C ASP A 149 -7.83 -5.79 12.68
N ILE A 150 -7.49 -6.86 11.94
CA ILE A 150 -7.43 -6.87 10.46
C ILE A 150 -8.80 -6.53 9.86
N PHE A 151 -9.89 -7.11 10.40
CA PHE A 151 -11.23 -6.84 9.87
C PHE A 151 -11.59 -5.34 9.91
N TYR A 152 -11.30 -4.68 11.03
CA TYR A 152 -11.59 -3.26 11.17
C TYR A 152 -10.67 -2.42 10.26
N ALA A 153 -9.39 -2.77 10.20
CA ALA A 153 -8.44 -2.08 9.34
C ALA A 153 -8.85 -2.12 7.87
N LEU A 154 -9.21 -3.31 7.38
CA LEU A 154 -9.66 -3.49 6.00
C LEU A 154 -11.00 -2.80 5.73
N ASP A 155 -11.94 -2.83 6.68
CA ASP A 155 -13.21 -2.11 6.56
C ASP A 155 -13.01 -0.61 6.39
N ASP A 156 -12.20 -0.01 7.27
CA ASP A 156 -11.88 1.41 7.26
C ASP A 156 -11.17 1.84 5.96
N PHE A 157 -10.07 1.17 5.59
CA PHE A 157 -9.36 1.53 4.37
C PHE A 157 -10.19 1.33 3.11
N GLY A 158 -10.95 0.23 3.00
CA GLY A 158 -11.77 0.03 1.81
C GLY A 158 -12.85 1.10 1.67
N LYS A 159 -13.69 1.26 2.70
CA LYS A 159 -14.84 2.19 2.64
C LYS A 159 -14.44 3.66 2.62
N ASN A 160 -13.38 4.04 3.34
CA ASN A 160 -13.03 5.45 3.52
C ASN A 160 -11.89 5.93 2.64
N VAL A 161 -11.09 5.02 2.05
CA VAL A 161 -9.94 5.38 1.21
C VAL A 161 -10.06 4.78 -0.18
N ILE A 162 -10.03 3.45 -0.32
CA ILE A 162 -9.86 2.78 -1.62
C ILE A 162 -11.08 2.99 -2.52
N SER A 163 -12.28 2.83 -1.98
CA SER A 163 -13.53 3.04 -2.74
C SER A 163 -13.69 4.50 -3.19
N LYS A 164 -13.14 5.47 -2.44
CA LYS A 164 -13.28 6.91 -2.71
C LYS A 164 -12.39 7.43 -3.82
N ILE A 165 -11.32 6.72 -4.17
CA ILE A 165 -10.44 7.11 -5.27
C ILE A 165 -11.05 6.69 -6.60
N GLU A 166 -11.24 7.62 -7.53
CA GLU A 166 -11.63 7.31 -8.90
C GLU A 166 -10.36 7.11 -9.75
N ALA A 167 -10.20 5.91 -10.31
CA ALA A 167 -9.08 5.54 -11.17
C ALA A 167 -9.53 4.51 -12.21
N ASP A 168 -8.85 4.44 -13.36
CA ASP A 168 -9.13 3.40 -14.37
C ASP A 168 -8.79 2.00 -13.87
N GLU A 169 -7.73 1.87 -13.07
CA GLU A 169 -7.35 0.64 -12.40
C GLU A 169 -7.02 0.88 -10.92
N LYS A 170 -7.42 -0.04 -10.05
CA LYS A 170 -7.06 -0.05 -8.63
C LYS A 170 -6.31 -1.33 -8.29
N ILE A 171 -5.16 -1.19 -7.65
CA ILE A 171 -4.35 -2.30 -7.15
C ILE A 171 -4.21 -2.15 -5.64
N VAL A 172 -4.48 -3.22 -4.90
CA VAL A 172 -4.20 -3.28 -3.47
C VAL A 172 -3.12 -4.35 -3.23
N ILE A 173 -2.01 -3.93 -2.62
CA ILE A 173 -0.95 -4.79 -2.13
C ILE A 173 -1.12 -4.85 -0.61
N LEU A 174 -1.67 -5.95 -0.12
CA LEU A 174 -1.88 -6.20 1.30
C LEU A 174 -0.74 -7.05 1.84
N ALA A 175 0.14 -6.45 2.64
CA ALA A 175 1.18 -7.15 3.37
C ALA A 175 0.64 -7.55 4.75
N SER A 176 0.21 -8.80 4.92
CA SER A 176 -0.31 -9.32 6.20
C SER A 176 -0.24 -10.84 6.25
N ASP A 177 -0.07 -11.41 7.44
CA ASP A 177 -0.27 -12.83 7.66
C ASP A 177 -1.75 -13.27 7.61
N LEU A 178 -2.66 -12.30 7.64
CA LEU A 178 -4.09 -12.44 7.65
C LEU A 178 -4.63 -13.26 8.83
N LEU A 179 -3.91 -13.29 9.95
CA LEU A 179 -4.30 -13.99 11.16
C LEU A 179 -4.99 -13.04 12.13
N GLU A 180 -6.30 -12.87 11.91
CA GLU A 180 -7.16 -12.03 12.78
C GLU A 180 -6.99 -12.41 14.26
N ASN A 181 -6.78 -11.40 15.10
CA ASN A 181 -6.69 -11.57 16.54
C ASN A 181 -7.22 -10.33 17.25
N SER A 182 -8.52 -10.09 17.12
CA SER A 182 -9.24 -8.98 17.75
C SER A 182 -10.12 -9.45 18.90
N THR A 183 -10.96 -8.53 19.39
CA THR A 183 -12.07 -8.83 20.30
C THR A 183 -13.31 -9.37 19.57
N ILE A 184 -13.39 -9.20 18.25
CA ILE A 184 -14.54 -9.58 17.42
C ILE A 184 -14.42 -11.04 16.97
N SER A 185 -13.24 -11.41 16.47
CA SER A 185 -12.87 -12.79 16.21
C SER A 185 -11.39 -13.02 16.46
N SER A 186 -11.01 -14.29 16.56
CA SER A 186 -9.61 -14.69 16.63
C SER A 186 -9.41 -15.99 15.88
N PHE A 187 -8.39 -16.03 15.02
CA PHE A 187 -7.92 -17.22 14.33
C PHE A 187 -6.93 -18.03 15.16
N TYR A 188 -6.79 -17.68 16.44
CA TYR A 188 -5.98 -18.42 17.42
C TYR A 188 -6.86 -19.17 18.42
N SER A 189 -6.35 -20.30 18.90
CA SER A 189 -6.88 -21.06 20.02
C SER A 189 -5.71 -21.70 20.76
N LYS A 190 -5.63 -21.51 22.08
CA LYS A 190 -4.54 -22.03 22.93
C LYS A 190 -3.13 -21.66 22.41
N GLY A 191 -2.96 -20.45 21.88
CA GLY A 191 -1.67 -19.95 21.39
C GLY A 191 -1.23 -20.47 20.02
N ALA A 192 -2.07 -21.24 19.32
CA ALA A 192 -1.83 -21.70 17.97
C ALA A 192 -2.96 -21.26 17.03
N THR A 193 -2.68 -21.15 15.73
CA THR A 193 -3.75 -20.91 14.75
C THR A 193 -4.68 -22.11 14.72
N ARG A 194 -5.99 -21.85 14.76
CA ARG A 194 -7.02 -22.90 14.71
C ARG A 194 -7.47 -23.16 13.28
N LEU A 195 -8.14 -24.28 13.09
CA LEU A 195 -8.94 -24.50 11.89
C LEU A 195 -10.09 -23.48 11.85
N ILE A 196 -10.25 -22.81 10.71
CA ILE A 196 -11.27 -21.79 10.52
C ILE A 196 -12.54 -22.44 9.96
N ASP A 197 -13.67 -22.17 10.61
CA ASP A 197 -15.00 -22.46 10.06
C ASP A 197 -15.44 -21.24 9.26
N THR A 198 -15.23 -21.28 7.94
CA THR A 198 -15.50 -20.15 7.04
C THR A 198 -16.92 -19.61 7.22
N LYS A 199 -17.94 -20.48 7.28
CA LYS A 199 -19.34 -20.03 7.39
C LYS A 199 -19.58 -19.27 8.69
N LYS A 200 -19.05 -19.80 9.79
CA LYS A 200 -19.19 -19.16 11.10
C LYS A 200 -18.48 -17.80 11.14
N GLU A 201 -17.25 -17.72 10.63
CA GLU A 201 -16.50 -16.46 10.63
C GLU A 201 -17.12 -15.39 9.72
N ILE A 202 -17.61 -15.78 8.55
CA ILE A 202 -18.31 -14.87 7.63
C ILE A 202 -19.58 -14.30 8.29
N GLN A 203 -20.34 -15.12 9.04
CA GLN A 203 -21.49 -14.63 9.81
C GLN A 203 -21.08 -13.64 10.91
N ILE A 204 -19.92 -13.83 11.56
CA ILE A 204 -19.39 -12.90 12.55
C ILE A 204 -19.06 -11.56 11.87
N VAL A 205 -18.37 -11.58 10.73
CA VAL A 205 -18.05 -10.38 9.94
C VAL A 205 -19.33 -9.64 9.54
N GLU A 206 -20.32 -10.36 9.02
CA GLU A 206 -21.61 -9.81 8.60
C GLU A 206 -22.36 -9.15 9.76
N LYS A 207 -22.50 -9.86 10.88
CA LYS A 207 -23.21 -9.37 12.08
C LYS A 207 -22.59 -8.10 12.64
N ASN A 208 -21.27 -7.92 12.48
CA ASN A 208 -20.54 -6.75 12.94
C ASN A 208 -20.37 -5.68 11.84
N SER A 209 -20.97 -5.86 10.66
CA SER A 209 -20.89 -4.92 9.52
C SER A 209 -19.46 -4.64 9.02
N LEU A 210 -18.57 -5.65 9.11
CA LEU A 210 -17.15 -5.54 8.80
C LEU A 210 -16.77 -5.99 7.38
N PHE A 211 -17.76 -6.18 6.49
CA PHE A 211 -17.45 -6.27 5.07
C PHE A 211 -17.08 -4.89 4.55
N SER A 212 -15.93 -4.86 3.89
CA SER A 212 -15.34 -3.64 3.33
C SER A 212 -15.90 -3.33 1.94
N ASP A 213 -15.38 -2.29 1.30
CA ASP A 213 -15.58 -1.99 -0.12
C ASP A 213 -14.25 -1.60 -0.76
N PHE A 214 -13.62 -2.54 -1.47
CA PHE A 214 -12.37 -2.30 -2.18
C PHE A 214 -12.57 -1.63 -3.55
N GLY A 215 -13.79 -1.22 -3.89
CA GLY A 215 -14.08 -0.47 -5.11
C GLY A 215 -13.67 -1.20 -6.40
N GLY A 216 -13.77 -2.54 -6.42
CA GLY A 216 -13.40 -3.39 -7.55
C GLY A 216 -11.90 -3.61 -7.73
N ALA A 217 -11.07 -3.28 -6.73
CA ALA A 217 -9.62 -3.35 -6.86
C ALA A 217 -9.10 -4.79 -7.06
N SER A 218 -8.05 -4.91 -7.89
CA SER A 218 -7.22 -6.11 -7.99
C SER A 218 -6.37 -6.23 -6.72
N LEU A 219 -6.66 -7.24 -5.91
CA LEU A 219 -6.05 -7.45 -4.61
C LEU A 219 -4.99 -8.56 -4.67
N TYR A 220 -3.82 -8.25 -4.13
CA TYR A 220 -2.69 -9.15 -3.99
C TYR A 220 -2.25 -9.17 -2.53
N VAL A 221 -2.13 -10.36 -1.95
CA VAL A 221 -1.69 -10.50 -0.57
C VAL A 221 -0.29 -11.08 -0.52
N VAL A 222 0.59 -10.45 0.26
CA VAL A 222 1.92 -10.96 0.60
C VAL A 222 1.92 -11.29 2.09
N GLY A 223 2.29 -12.53 2.42
CA GLY A 223 2.59 -12.95 3.78
C GLY A 223 1.58 -13.91 4.41
N THR A 224 0.57 -14.38 3.68
CA THR A 224 -0.51 -15.18 4.27
C THR A 224 0.01 -16.40 5.03
N GLY A 225 -0.42 -16.52 6.28
CA GLY A 225 -0.15 -17.68 7.13
C GLY A 225 1.28 -17.80 7.66
N ILE A 226 2.09 -16.74 7.56
CA ILE A 226 3.42 -16.68 8.21
C ILE A 226 3.30 -17.06 9.68
N ILE A 227 4.34 -17.72 10.19
CA ILE A 227 4.52 -17.95 11.62
C ILE A 227 5.62 -17.00 12.08
N THR A 228 5.26 -16.05 12.93
CA THR A 228 6.20 -15.14 13.58
C THR A 228 6.55 -15.68 14.98
N GLY A 229 7.76 -15.38 15.47
CA GLY A 229 8.21 -15.72 16.84
C GLY A 229 9.25 -16.84 16.96
N LYS A 230 9.75 -17.07 18.20
CA LYS A 230 10.85 -18.00 18.54
C LYS A 230 10.66 -19.46 18.11
N ASN A 231 9.44 -19.85 17.71
CA ASN A 231 9.08 -21.18 17.24
C ASN A 231 8.84 -21.24 15.71
N SER A 232 9.54 -20.41 14.93
CA SER A 232 9.43 -20.31 13.46
C SER A 232 9.75 -21.60 12.69
N THR A 233 10.11 -22.69 13.39
CA THR A 233 10.27 -24.04 12.84
C THR A 233 8.97 -24.86 12.84
N THR A 234 7.88 -24.32 13.37
CA THR A 234 6.61 -25.04 13.47
C THR A 234 5.98 -25.18 12.08
N TYR A 235 5.73 -26.41 11.66
CA TYR A 235 5.01 -26.71 10.41
C TYR A 235 3.58 -26.16 10.46
N ARG A 236 3.15 -25.44 9.41
CA ARG A 236 1.74 -25.09 9.21
C ARG A 236 1.01 -26.30 8.62
N ASP A 237 -0.01 -26.77 9.33
CA ASP A 237 -0.95 -27.75 8.78
C ASP A 237 -1.59 -27.18 7.50
N PRO A 238 -1.45 -27.84 6.33
CA PRO A 238 -2.06 -27.41 5.08
C PRO A 238 -3.57 -27.23 5.17
N LYS A 239 -4.26 -27.97 6.06
CA LYS A 239 -5.70 -27.79 6.30
C LYS A 239 -6.00 -26.43 6.92
N ILE A 240 -5.15 -25.95 7.82
CA ILE A 240 -5.29 -24.61 8.40
C ILE A 240 -5.09 -23.55 7.33
N LEU A 241 -4.02 -23.67 6.53
CA LEU A 241 -3.77 -22.74 5.41
C LEU A 241 -4.91 -22.73 4.39
N MET A 242 -5.49 -23.89 4.08
CA MET A 242 -6.65 -23.99 3.20
C MET A 242 -7.88 -23.33 3.82
N SER A 243 -8.15 -23.55 5.11
CA SER A 243 -9.28 -22.91 5.80
C SER A 243 -9.14 -21.37 5.85
N LEU A 244 -7.91 -20.89 6.07
CA LEU A 244 -7.57 -19.46 6.04
C LEU A 244 -7.81 -18.87 4.65
N LYS A 245 -7.30 -19.54 3.63
CA LYS A 245 -7.52 -19.16 2.22
C LYS A 245 -9.01 -19.07 1.89
N ASN A 246 -9.77 -20.12 2.18
CA ASN A 246 -11.19 -20.18 1.86
C ASN A 246 -11.97 -19.05 2.53
N PHE A 247 -11.65 -18.73 3.79
CA PHE A 247 -12.26 -17.61 4.48
C PHE A 247 -11.96 -16.27 3.80
N TRP A 248 -10.69 -16.00 3.50
CA TRP A 248 -10.31 -14.71 2.92
C TRP A 248 -10.79 -14.53 1.48
N GLU A 249 -10.81 -15.60 0.68
CA GLU A 249 -11.44 -15.59 -0.64
C GLU A 249 -12.91 -15.16 -0.56
N GLU A 250 -13.67 -15.72 0.39
CA GLU A 250 -15.08 -15.34 0.59
C GLU A 250 -15.23 -13.90 1.13
N TYR A 251 -14.39 -13.50 2.09
CA TYR A 251 -14.39 -12.14 2.65
C TYR A 251 -14.13 -11.09 1.57
N PHE A 252 -13.09 -11.27 0.77
CA PHE A 252 -12.70 -10.31 -0.27
C PHE A 252 -13.73 -10.25 -1.41
N SER A 253 -14.30 -11.39 -1.79
CA SER A 253 -15.40 -11.43 -2.75
C SER A 253 -16.63 -10.62 -2.27
N LYS A 254 -17.01 -10.78 -0.99
CA LYS A 254 -18.10 -10.01 -0.38
C LYS A 254 -17.77 -8.54 -0.14
N SER A 255 -16.49 -8.19 -0.14
CA SER A 255 -15.99 -6.82 0.09
C SER A 255 -15.67 -6.05 -1.21
N ASN A 256 -16.22 -6.48 -2.35
CA ASN A 256 -16.00 -5.84 -3.66
C ASN A 256 -14.50 -5.75 -4.06
N ALA A 257 -13.73 -6.79 -3.73
CA ALA A 257 -12.36 -6.96 -4.19
C ALA A 257 -12.26 -8.11 -5.21
N ASN A 258 -11.37 -7.97 -6.18
CA ASN A 258 -10.95 -9.05 -7.05
C ASN A 258 -9.63 -9.62 -6.52
N LEU A 259 -9.69 -10.66 -5.67
CA LEU A 259 -8.49 -11.34 -5.18
C LEU A 259 -7.79 -12.07 -6.33
N VAL A 260 -6.69 -11.50 -6.82
CA VAL A 260 -5.91 -12.06 -7.93
C VAL A 260 -4.94 -13.12 -7.43
N GLU A 261 -4.27 -12.86 -6.31
CA GLU A 261 -3.31 -13.80 -5.75
C GLU A 261 -3.20 -13.67 -4.23
N LEU A 262 -3.23 -14.83 -3.56
CA LEU A 262 -3.00 -14.97 -2.13
C LEU A 262 -1.63 -15.62 -1.91
N GLY A 263 -0.61 -14.81 -1.64
CA GLY A 263 0.77 -15.27 -1.46
C GLY A 263 0.93 -16.08 -0.17
N GLN A 264 1.31 -17.34 -0.29
CA GLN A 264 1.49 -18.29 0.82
C GLN A 264 2.96 -18.73 0.95
N PRO A 265 3.87 -17.89 1.50
CA PRO A 265 3.67 -16.50 1.88
C PRO A 265 4.03 -15.49 0.77
N ALA A 266 4.75 -15.91 -0.26
CA ALA A 266 5.18 -15.04 -1.36
C ALA A 266 4.21 -15.12 -2.55
N LEU A 267 4.11 -14.03 -3.32
CA LEU A 267 3.52 -14.09 -4.65
C LEU A 267 4.44 -14.90 -5.57
N LYS A 268 3.83 -15.69 -6.44
CA LYS A 268 4.47 -16.48 -7.51
C LYS A 268 4.59 -15.67 -8.80
N ASN A 269 3.71 -14.69 -9.00
CA ASN A 269 3.69 -13.85 -10.18
C ASN A 269 3.98 -12.39 -9.82
N ASP A 270 4.59 -11.66 -10.74
CA ASP A 270 4.65 -10.21 -10.64
C ASP A 270 3.24 -9.63 -10.86
N ILE A 271 2.86 -8.64 -10.04
CA ILE A 271 1.63 -7.84 -10.21
C ILE A 271 1.61 -7.18 -11.61
N LYS A 272 0.48 -7.20 -12.30
CA LYS A 272 0.37 -6.65 -13.65
C LYS A 272 0.07 -5.15 -13.64
#